data_AF-A0A7W8IEQ8-F1
#
_entry.id   AF-A0A7W8IEQ8-F1
#
_cell.length_a   1.000
_cell.length_b   1.000
_cell.length_c   1.000
_cell.angle_alpha   90.00
_cell.angle_beta   90.00
_cell.angle_gamma   90.00
#
_symmetry.space_group_name_H-M   'P 1'
#
loop_
_entity.id
_entity.type
_entity.pdbx_description
1 polymer ?
#
loop_
_entity_poly.entity_id
_entity_poly.type
_entity_poly.pdbx_seq_one_letter_code
_entity_poly.pdbx_strand_id
1 'polypeptide(L)'
;MRKTLFALALLASALSIPLTAHADTIDQLAFNFPHISDGFTGIITIDLPASPQPYLGGFLGSCPPDYCITALGQSGSENLLVHFIQLSPTEMLVGYAFYQSGPIPPSRAFTQILLPLLFTGPVDAPTFLTGTFDGLYETDIPFLPPYPGTLTIEPLTNSTVPEPSSFALMATGILGAITILRHRRSRTS
;
A
#
# COMPACT_ATOMS: atom_id res chain seq x y z
N MET A 1 -6.78 -45.10 20.22
CA MET A 1 -6.35 -44.64 18.88
C MET A 1 -7.04 -43.37 18.37
N ARG A 2 -8.24 -42.97 18.85
CA ARG A 2 -8.92 -41.74 18.37
C ARG A 2 -8.20 -40.40 18.63
N LYS A 3 -7.26 -40.33 19.59
CA LYS A 3 -6.61 -39.07 19.98
C LYS A 3 -5.44 -38.61 19.08
N THR A 4 -4.87 -39.50 18.27
CA THR A 4 -3.76 -39.17 17.36
C THR A 4 -4.24 -38.56 16.04
N LEU A 5 -5.43 -38.94 15.57
CA LEU A 5 -6.03 -38.40 14.35
C LEU A 5 -6.40 -36.91 14.50
N PHE A 6 -6.80 -36.49 15.70
CA PHE A 6 -7.16 -35.10 15.96
C PHE A 6 -5.97 -34.13 15.85
N ALA A 7 -4.78 -34.57 16.29
CA ALA A 7 -3.56 -33.75 16.21
C ALA A 7 -3.05 -33.60 14.78
N LEU A 8 -3.19 -34.63 13.95
CA LEU A 8 -2.85 -34.58 12.52
C LEU A 8 -3.79 -33.66 11.74
N ALA A 9 -5.10 -33.70 12.04
CA ALA A 9 -6.07 -32.79 11.45
C ALA A 9 -5.81 -31.32 11.82
N LEU A 10 -5.40 -31.06 13.07
CA LEU A 10 -5.07 -29.70 13.53
C LEU A 10 -3.79 -29.15 12.89
N LEU A 11 -2.78 -30.01 12.65
CA LEU A 11 -1.57 -29.62 11.92
C LEU A 11 -1.89 -29.33 10.45
N ALA A 12 -2.70 -30.18 9.81
CA ALA A 12 -3.12 -29.99 8.43
C ALA A 12 -3.91 -28.69 8.24
N SER A 13 -4.77 -28.32 9.20
CA SER A 13 -5.49 -27.04 9.15
C SER A 13 -4.60 -25.81 9.37
N ALA A 14 -3.45 -25.95 10.04
CA ALA A 14 -2.49 -24.86 10.22
C ALA A 14 -1.60 -24.67 8.97
N LEU A 15 -1.39 -25.74 8.19
CA LEU A 15 -0.64 -25.72 6.93
C LEU A 15 -1.47 -25.29 5.71
N SER A 16 -2.81 -25.32 5.81
CA SER A 16 -3.71 -24.89 4.73
C SER A 16 -4.24 -23.48 4.87
N ILE A 17 -3.73 -22.68 5.81
CA ILE A 17 -3.99 -21.25 5.81
C ILE A 17 -3.10 -20.68 4.71
N PRO A 18 -3.65 -20.07 3.64
CA PRO A 18 -2.84 -19.25 2.76
C PRO A 18 -2.31 -18.12 3.62
N LEU A 19 -1.08 -18.26 4.11
CA LEU A 19 -0.29 -17.15 4.58
C LEU A 19 0.05 -16.36 3.31
N THR A 20 -0.90 -15.57 2.82
CA THR A 20 -0.55 -14.24 2.31
C THR A 20 -0.04 -13.47 3.52
N ALA A 21 1.19 -13.81 3.93
CA ALA A 21 1.99 -12.95 4.78
C ALA A 21 2.40 -11.78 3.88
N HIS A 22 1.45 -10.88 3.61
CA HIS A 22 1.74 -9.52 3.18
C HIS A 22 2.23 -8.78 4.43
N ALA A 23 3.40 -9.18 4.92
CA ALA A 23 4.19 -8.31 5.73
C ALA A 23 4.72 -7.23 4.78
N ASP A 24 4.04 -6.08 4.77
CA ASP A 24 4.66 -4.81 4.44
C ASP A 24 5.34 -4.70 3.06
N THR A 25 4.72 -5.20 1.99
CA THR A 25 5.22 -4.94 0.64
C THR A 25 4.78 -3.55 0.20
N ILE A 26 5.73 -2.62 0.34
CA ILE A 26 5.81 -1.31 -0.28
C ILE A 26 5.20 -1.36 -1.68
N ASP A 27 4.12 -0.62 -1.91
CA ASP A 27 3.53 -0.50 -3.25
C ASP A 27 4.24 0.62 -3.99
N GLN A 28 4.67 0.36 -5.23
CA GLN A 28 5.13 1.40 -6.12
C GLN A 28 3.93 1.94 -6.91
N LEU A 29 3.63 3.22 -6.70
CA LEU A 29 2.69 3.99 -7.48
C LEU A 29 3.41 4.58 -8.68
N ALA A 30 2.97 4.27 -9.88
CA ALA A 30 3.43 4.88 -11.11
C ALA A 30 2.29 5.67 -11.76
N PHE A 31 2.36 6.99 -11.72
CA PHE A 31 1.45 7.86 -12.45
C PHE A 31 1.98 8.07 -13.86
N ASN A 32 1.18 7.75 -14.88
CA ASN A 32 1.53 7.94 -16.28
C ASN A 32 0.66 9.03 -16.90
N PHE A 33 1.31 10.12 -17.30
CA PHE A 33 0.65 11.29 -17.87
C PHE A 33 0.87 11.34 -19.38
N PRO A 34 -0.19 11.24 -20.20
CA PRO A 34 -0.05 11.42 -21.63
C PRO A 34 0.09 12.90 -22.04
N HIS A 35 -0.19 13.85 -21.12
CA HIS A 35 -0.23 15.29 -21.45
C HIS A 35 0.73 16.14 -20.61
N ILE A 36 1.38 17.09 -21.29
CA ILE A 36 2.43 18.00 -20.78
C ILE A 36 1.80 19.26 -20.14
N SER A 37 0.83 19.12 -19.23
CA SER A 37 0.15 20.30 -18.68
C SER A 37 1.07 21.19 -17.83
N ASP A 38 2.08 20.60 -17.18
CA ASP A 38 2.93 21.30 -16.20
C ASP A 38 4.44 21.29 -16.57
N GLY A 39 4.76 21.01 -17.83
CA GLY A 39 6.16 20.89 -18.29
C GLY A 39 6.84 19.57 -17.93
N PHE A 40 6.11 18.62 -17.35
CA PHE A 40 6.57 17.24 -17.17
C PHE A 40 5.99 16.33 -18.24
N THR A 41 6.87 15.54 -18.84
CA THR A 41 6.50 14.39 -19.67
C THR A 41 7.18 13.19 -19.04
N GLY A 42 6.42 12.20 -18.56
CA GLY A 42 7.02 11.03 -17.96
C GLY A 42 6.12 10.28 -16.98
N ILE A 43 6.71 9.23 -16.42
CA ILE A 43 6.11 8.41 -15.38
C ILE A 43 6.63 8.93 -14.04
N ILE A 44 5.74 9.32 -13.14
CA ILE A 44 6.08 9.65 -11.75
C ILE A 44 5.95 8.38 -10.93
N THR A 45 7.07 7.85 -10.45
CA THR A 45 7.11 6.68 -9.55
C THR A 45 7.27 7.12 -8.10
N ILE A 46 6.48 6.55 -7.20
CA ILE A 46 6.48 6.84 -5.77
C ILE A 46 6.35 5.52 -5.01
N ASP A 47 7.25 5.30 -4.06
CA ASP A 47 7.18 4.12 -3.19
C ASP A 47 6.37 4.46 -1.92
N LEU A 48 5.31 3.70 -1.66
CA LEU A 48 4.49 3.84 -0.47
C LEU A 48 5.09 3.06 0.70
N PRO A 49 5.19 3.66 1.91
CA PRO A 49 5.45 2.85 3.09
C PRO A 49 4.28 1.87 3.30
N ALA A 50 4.56 0.72 3.91
CA ALA A 50 3.59 -0.35 4.12
C ALA A 50 2.34 0.03 4.94
N SER A 51 2.43 1.13 5.70
CA SER A 51 1.30 1.75 6.38
C SER A 51 1.51 3.25 6.28
N PRO A 52 1.04 3.89 5.20
CA PRO A 52 1.08 5.34 5.12
C PRO A 52 0.21 5.88 6.27
N GLN A 53 0.86 6.59 7.19
CA GLN A 53 0.15 7.20 8.30
C GLN A 53 -0.77 8.29 7.75
N PRO A 54 -2.02 8.40 8.22
CA PRO A 54 -2.86 9.54 7.89
C PRO A 54 -2.13 10.83 8.30
N TYR A 55 -1.82 11.67 7.32
CA TYR A 55 -1.11 12.91 7.59
C TYR A 55 -2.10 13.97 8.06
N LEU A 56 -1.97 14.36 9.33
CA LEU A 56 -2.85 15.34 9.97
C LEU A 56 -2.50 16.80 9.65
N GLY A 57 -1.58 17.07 8.71
CA GLY A 57 -0.85 18.34 8.72
C GLY A 57 -0.44 18.93 7.38
N GLY A 58 -1.27 18.98 6.34
CA GLY A 58 -0.85 19.66 5.11
C GLY A 58 -1.98 20.21 4.25
N PHE A 59 -1.79 21.44 3.77
CA PHE A 59 -2.41 22.21 2.68
C PHE A 59 -3.93 22.06 2.40
N LEU A 60 -4.44 20.84 2.32
CA LEU A 60 -5.87 20.52 2.36
C LEU A 60 -6.34 20.53 3.82
N GLY A 61 -6.40 21.71 4.43
CA GLY A 61 -6.72 21.93 5.85
C GLY A 61 -8.11 21.47 6.34
N SER A 62 -8.76 20.55 5.63
CA SER A 62 -10.14 20.12 5.86
C SER A 62 -10.39 18.62 5.62
N CYS A 63 -9.36 17.82 5.32
CA CYS A 63 -9.57 16.38 5.09
C CYS A 63 -9.68 15.65 6.44
N PRO A 64 -10.84 15.05 6.79
CA PRO A 64 -10.97 14.35 8.06
C PRO A 64 -10.10 13.08 8.05
N PRO A 65 -9.43 12.73 9.17
CA PRO A 65 -8.49 11.61 9.21
C PRO A 65 -9.11 10.26 8.85
N ASP A 66 -10.41 10.13 9.01
CA ASP A 66 -11.16 8.90 8.70
C ASP A 66 -11.32 8.63 7.20
N TYR A 67 -10.95 9.58 6.34
CA TYR A 67 -11.14 9.51 4.89
C TYR A 67 -9.86 9.74 4.09
N CYS A 68 -8.74 10.07 4.75
CA CYS A 68 -7.60 10.64 4.06
C CYS A 68 -6.31 9.90 4.41
N ILE A 69 -5.67 9.32 3.39
CA ILE A 69 -4.35 8.73 3.47
C ILE A 69 -3.41 9.69 2.75
N THR A 70 -2.24 9.93 3.32
CA THR A 70 -1.23 10.76 2.67
C THR A 70 0.09 10.04 2.70
N ALA A 71 0.78 10.09 1.59
CA ALA A 71 2.10 9.53 1.44
C ALA A 71 3.07 10.60 0.94
N LEU A 72 4.24 10.65 1.56
CA LEU A 72 5.35 11.42 1.05
C LEU A 72 6.15 10.52 0.11
N GLY A 73 6.29 10.98 -1.12
CA GLY A 73 7.07 10.34 -2.17
C GLY A 73 8.22 11.20 -2.65
N GLN A 74 9.07 10.63 -3.48
CA GLN A 74 10.08 11.36 -4.23
C GLN A 74 10.05 10.91 -5.68
N SER A 75 10.17 11.84 -6.62
CA SER A 75 10.42 11.54 -8.02
C SER A 75 11.67 12.29 -8.46
N GLY A 76 12.72 11.54 -8.82
CA GLY A 76 14.03 12.13 -9.06
C GLY A 76 14.54 12.88 -7.84
N SER A 77 14.78 14.19 -7.99
CA SER A 77 15.23 15.07 -6.90
C SER A 77 14.12 15.91 -6.26
N GLU A 78 12.87 15.77 -6.72
CA GLU A 78 11.75 16.55 -6.21
C GLU A 78 10.97 15.75 -5.15
N ASN A 79 10.63 16.42 -4.05
CA ASN A 79 9.73 15.86 -3.06
C ASN A 79 8.29 15.99 -3.57
N LEU A 80 7.55 14.89 -3.50
CA LEU A 80 6.15 14.82 -3.90
C LEU A 80 5.31 14.48 -2.69
N LEU A 81 4.18 15.15 -2.57
CA LEU A 81 3.13 14.81 -1.63
C LEU A 81 2.01 14.16 -2.43
N VAL A 82 1.68 12.90 -2.15
CA VAL A 82 0.51 12.22 -2.71
C VAL A 82 -0.54 12.12 -1.61
N HIS A 83 -1.76 12.45 -1.95
CA HIS A 83 -2.91 12.27 -1.10
C HIS A 83 -3.93 11.36 -1.76
N PHE A 84 -4.59 10.58 -0.94
CA PHE A 84 -5.67 9.67 -1.28
C PHE A 84 -6.85 10.05 -0.39
N ILE A 85 -7.94 10.48 -0.99
CA ILE A 85 -9.12 10.99 -0.28
C ILE A 85 -10.29 10.12 -0.68
N GLN A 86 -10.75 9.30 0.25
CA GLN A 86 -11.95 8.50 0.08
C GLN A 86 -13.17 9.43 0.08
N LEU A 87 -13.76 9.66 -1.10
CA LEU A 87 -14.96 10.48 -1.24
C LEU A 87 -16.23 9.69 -0.88
N SER A 88 -16.22 8.39 -1.17
CA SER A 88 -17.33 7.48 -0.90
C SER A 88 -16.81 6.04 -0.65
N PRO A 89 -17.66 5.08 -0.25
CA PRO A 89 -17.24 3.68 -0.09
C PRO A 89 -16.69 3.03 -1.37
N THR A 90 -16.88 3.65 -2.54
CA THR A 90 -16.49 3.11 -3.84
C THR A 90 -15.59 4.02 -4.65
N GLU A 91 -15.35 5.25 -4.21
CA GLU A 91 -14.61 6.27 -4.96
C GLU A 91 -13.54 6.93 -4.12
N MET A 92 -12.43 7.24 -4.77
CA MET A 92 -11.29 7.90 -4.18
C MET A 92 -10.74 8.96 -5.13
N LEU A 93 -10.42 10.11 -4.58
CA LEU A 93 -9.63 11.13 -5.24
C LEU A 93 -8.17 10.91 -4.91
N VAL A 94 -7.34 10.70 -5.91
CA VAL A 94 -5.88 10.65 -5.74
C VAL A 94 -5.32 11.93 -6.30
N GLY A 95 -4.54 12.67 -5.53
CA GLY A 95 -3.86 13.83 -6.06
C GLY A 95 -2.41 13.87 -5.63
N TYR A 96 -1.61 14.58 -6.40
CA TYR A 96 -0.22 14.84 -6.04
C TYR A 96 0.10 16.33 -6.17
N ALA A 97 1.03 16.76 -5.33
CA ALA A 97 1.56 18.11 -5.32
C ALA A 97 3.07 18.07 -5.13
N PHE A 98 3.77 18.97 -5.82
CA PHE A 98 5.21 19.12 -5.64
C PHE A 98 5.50 19.95 -4.39
N TYR A 99 6.27 19.36 -3.49
CA TYR A 99 6.73 20.03 -2.28
C TYR A 99 8.11 20.65 -2.51
N GLN A 100 8.14 21.97 -2.70
CA GLN A 100 9.40 22.72 -2.67
C GLN A 100 9.59 23.31 -1.28
N SER A 101 10.65 22.89 -0.57
CA SER A 101 11.02 23.50 0.70
C SER A 101 11.52 24.94 0.45
N GLY A 102 10.78 25.93 0.95
CA GLY A 102 11.12 27.34 0.78
C GLY A 102 10.18 28.29 1.53
N PRO A 103 10.54 29.59 1.65
CA PRO A 103 9.76 30.61 2.37
C PRO A 103 8.51 31.10 1.62
N ILE A 104 8.34 30.71 0.36
CA ILE A 104 7.15 31.01 -0.44
C ILE A 104 6.18 29.84 -0.23
N PRO A 105 4.89 30.07 0.07
CA PRO A 105 3.92 28.97 0.15
C PRO A 105 4.00 28.17 -1.16
N PRO A 106 4.18 26.84 -1.12
CA PRO A 106 4.29 26.03 -2.33
C PRO A 106 3.01 26.17 -3.16
N SER A 107 3.05 27.06 -4.14
CA SER A 107 2.07 27.15 -5.22
C SER A 107 2.61 26.31 -6.36
N ARG A 108 2.45 24.99 -6.29
CA ARG A 108 2.66 24.14 -7.47
C ARG A 108 1.36 23.42 -7.79
N ALA A 109 1.18 23.19 -9.09
CA ALA A 109 0.00 22.58 -9.67
C ALA A 109 -0.38 21.31 -8.89
N PHE A 110 -1.63 21.28 -8.44
CA PHE A 110 -2.25 20.05 -8.00
C PHE A 110 -2.82 19.38 -9.24
N THR A 111 -2.47 18.11 -9.42
CA THR A 111 -3.19 17.26 -10.35
C THR A 111 -3.88 16.20 -9.53
N GLN A 112 -5.19 16.05 -9.77
CA GLN A 112 -6.05 15.09 -9.11
C GLN A 112 -6.68 14.15 -10.13
N ILE A 113 -6.90 12.90 -9.75
CA ILE A 113 -7.59 11.89 -10.55
C ILE A 113 -8.67 11.25 -9.69
N LEU A 114 -9.89 11.22 -10.23
CA LEU A 114 -10.99 10.48 -9.62
C LEU A 114 -10.91 9.02 -10.07
N LEU A 115 -10.81 8.12 -9.11
CA LEU A 115 -10.66 6.68 -9.30
C LEU A 115 -11.67 5.89 -8.45
N PRO A 116 -11.93 4.61 -8.78
CA PRO A 116 -12.53 3.68 -7.83
C PRO A 116 -11.69 3.59 -6.55
N LEU A 117 -12.29 3.10 -5.46
CA LEU A 117 -11.56 2.82 -4.22
C LEU A 117 -10.38 1.87 -4.50
N LEU A 118 -9.16 2.34 -4.26
CA LEU A 118 -7.93 1.61 -4.59
C LEU A 118 -7.37 0.81 -3.42
N PHE A 119 -8.08 0.69 -2.31
CA PHE A 119 -7.62 -0.11 -1.18
C PHE A 119 -8.79 -0.84 -0.51
N THR A 120 -8.44 -1.87 0.26
CA THR A 120 -9.35 -2.57 1.17
C THR A 120 -8.87 -2.41 2.60
N GLY A 121 -9.76 -2.67 3.56
CA GLY A 121 -9.46 -2.42 4.97
C GLY A 121 -9.73 -0.97 5.41
N PRO A 122 -9.37 -0.62 6.65
CA PRO A 122 -9.58 0.71 7.19
C PRO A 122 -8.52 1.71 6.70
N VAL A 123 -8.84 3.00 6.74
CA VAL A 123 -7.99 4.12 6.26
C VAL A 123 -6.66 4.24 7.03
N ASP A 124 -6.61 3.81 8.29
CA ASP A 124 -5.40 3.79 9.12
C ASP A 124 -4.48 2.59 8.83
N ALA A 125 -4.98 1.57 8.13
CA ALA A 125 -4.23 0.40 7.69
C ALA A 125 -4.72 -0.09 6.30
N PRO A 126 -4.57 0.72 5.25
CA PRO A 126 -5.09 0.41 3.93
C PRO A 126 -4.24 -0.68 3.26
N THR A 127 -4.89 -1.63 2.59
CA THR A 127 -4.23 -2.58 1.68
C THR A 127 -4.56 -2.18 0.25
N PHE A 128 -3.61 -1.57 -0.47
CA PHE A 128 -3.84 -1.11 -1.83
C PHE A 128 -4.07 -2.28 -2.81
N LEU A 129 -4.94 -2.05 -3.79
CA LEU A 129 -5.23 -2.96 -4.88
C LEU A 129 -4.16 -2.75 -5.96
N THR A 130 -3.51 -3.83 -6.36
CA THR A 130 -2.57 -3.80 -7.48
C THR A 130 -3.30 -3.77 -8.82
N GLY A 131 -2.71 -3.11 -9.81
CA GLY A 131 -3.28 -3.01 -11.15
C GLY A 131 -3.08 -1.64 -11.79
N THR A 132 -3.67 -1.47 -12.97
CA THR A 132 -3.70 -0.19 -13.70
C THR A 132 -5.11 0.37 -13.65
N PHE A 133 -5.23 1.62 -13.26
CA PHE A 133 -6.47 2.33 -13.07
C PHE A 133 -6.51 3.54 -14.00
N ASP A 134 -7.47 3.53 -14.91
CA ASP A 134 -7.72 4.64 -15.81
C ASP A 134 -8.59 5.68 -15.11
N GLY A 135 -8.31 6.96 -15.35
CA GLY A 135 -9.16 8.04 -14.89
C GLY A 135 -8.92 9.34 -15.62
N LEU A 136 -9.70 10.35 -15.23
CA LEU A 136 -9.59 11.70 -15.76
C LEU A 136 -8.81 12.55 -14.75
N TYR A 137 -7.68 13.06 -15.19
CA TYR A 137 -6.87 13.99 -14.43
C TYR A 137 -7.42 15.40 -14.60
N GLU A 138 -7.60 16.09 -13.49
CA GLU A 138 -7.94 17.50 -13.42
C GLU A 138 -6.73 18.23 -12.82
N THR A 139 -6.35 19.35 -13.44
CA THR A 139 -5.30 20.23 -12.94
C THR A 139 -5.94 21.48 -12.35
N ASP A 140 -5.34 22.01 -11.30
CA ASP A 140 -5.74 23.29 -10.70
C ASP A 140 -5.50 24.50 -11.61
N ILE A 141 -4.90 24.31 -12.80
CA ILE A 141 -4.78 25.36 -13.80
C ILE A 141 -6.19 25.63 -14.37
N PRO A 142 -6.84 26.76 -14.02
CA PRO A 142 -8.10 27.11 -14.64
C PRO A 142 -7.86 27.14 -16.14
N PHE A 143 -8.81 26.65 -16.94
CA PHE A 143 -8.76 26.56 -18.42
C PHE A 143 -8.13 25.30 -19.02
N LEU A 144 -7.48 24.39 -18.28
CA LEU A 144 -7.16 23.08 -18.85
C LEU A 144 -8.33 22.11 -18.69
N PRO A 145 -8.85 21.53 -19.78
CA PRO A 145 -9.86 20.48 -19.66
C PRO A 145 -9.25 19.22 -19.02
N PRO A 146 -10.05 18.41 -18.31
CA PRO A 146 -9.59 17.13 -17.82
C PRO A 146 -9.06 16.25 -18.96
N TYR A 147 -7.98 15.52 -18.71
CA TYR A 147 -7.34 14.64 -19.69
C TYR A 147 -7.24 13.21 -19.17
N PRO A 148 -7.30 12.19 -20.05
CA PRO A 148 -7.16 10.81 -19.62
C PRO A 148 -5.74 10.54 -19.13
N GLY A 149 -5.59 9.60 -18.20
CA GLY A 149 -4.30 8.99 -17.90
C GLY A 149 -4.48 7.77 -17.01
N THR A 150 -3.36 7.20 -16.54
CA THR A 150 -3.37 5.96 -15.77
C THR A 150 -2.57 6.07 -14.48
N LEU A 151 -3.05 5.41 -13.43
CA LEU A 151 -2.29 5.12 -12.21
C LEU A 151 -2.03 3.62 -12.16
N THR A 152 -0.77 3.22 -12.08
CA THR A 152 -0.40 1.82 -11.89
C THR A 152 0.09 1.61 -10.46
N ILE A 153 -0.39 0.57 -9.80
CA ILE A 153 0.04 0.12 -8.47
C ILE A 153 0.66 -1.26 -8.65
N GLU A 154 1.97 -1.36 -8.39
CA GLU A 154 2.72 -2.61 -8.49
C GLU A 154 3.42 -2.94 -7.17
N PRO A 155 3.55 -4.23 -6.80
CA PRO A 155 4.37 -4.62 -5.66
C PRO A 155 5.82 -4.18 -5.87
N LEU A 156 6.46 -3.62 -4.85
CA LEU A 156 7.89 -3.30 -4.93
C LEU A 156 8.71 -4.59 -5.00
N THR A 157 9.24 -4.87 -6.20
CA THR A 157 10.01 -6.08 -6.51
C THR A 157 11.38 -6.16 -5.80
N ASN A 158 11.86 -5.06 -5.21
CA ASN A 158 13.15 -4.95 -4.53
C ASN A 158 13.03 -4.54 -3.06
N SER A 159 11.97 -4.97 -2.36
CA SER A 159 11.87 -4.73 -0.92
C SER A 159 13.09 -5.32 -0.20
N THR A 160 13.84 -4.48 0.51
CA THR A 160 14.98 -4.90 1.34
C THR A 160 14.52 -5.55 2.64
N VAL A 161 13.22 -5.51 2.93
CA VAL A 161 12.61 -6.22 4.05
C VAL A 161 12.55 -7.70 3.65
N PRO A 162 13.34 -8.58 4.28
CA PRO A 162 13.27 -9.99 3.98
C PRO A 162 11.88 -10.47 4.37
N GLU A 163 11.12 -11.00 3.41
CA GLU A 163 9.89 -11.72 3.75
C GLU A 163 10.23 -12.75 4.83
N PRO A 164 9.38 -12.92 5.86
CA PRO A 164 9.62 -13.92 6.88
C PRO A 164 9.74 -15.27 6.19
N SER A 165 10.97 -15.81 6.12
CA SER A 165 11.24 -16.94 5.25
C SER A 165 10.29 -18.08 5.61
N SER A 166 9.47 -18.49 4.64
CA SER A 166 8.51 -19.59 4.81
C SER A 166 9.22 -20.86 5.31
N PHE A 167 10.51 -21.00 4.96
CA PHE A 167 11.40 -22.02 5.49
C PHE A 167 11.68 -21.90 6.98
N ALA A 168 11.97 -20.71 7.53
CA ALA A 168 12.14 -20.55 8.97
C ALA A 168 10.84 -20.80 9.73
N LEU A 169 9.70 -20.37 9.19
CA LEU A 169 8.40 -20.61 9.81
C LEU A 169 8.02 -22.11 9.77
N MET A 170 8.31 -22.79 8.66
CA MET A 170 8.16 -24.24 8.55
C MET A 170 9.11 -24.98 9.51
N ALA A 171 10.39 -24.58 9.56
CA ALA A 171 11.38 -25.22 10.42
C ALA A 171 11.04 -25.07 11.91
N THR A 172 10.63 -23.87 12.33
CA THR A 172 10.18 -23.62 13.71
C THR A 172 8.90 -24.39 14.03
N GLY A 173 7.97 -24.50 13.08
CA GLY A 173 6.79 -25.37 13.22
C GLY A 173 7.15 -26.84 13.41
N ILE A 174 8.11 -27.37 12.63
CA ILE A 174 8.60 -28.75 12.76
C ILE A 174 9.27 -28.96 14.12
N LEU A 175 10.12 -28.04 14.57
CA LEU A 175 10.78 -28.13 15.87
C LEU A 175 9.76 -28.08 17.04
N GLY A 176 8.72 -27.26 16.93
CA GLY A 176 7.58 -27.24 17.84
C GLY A 176 6.84 -28.58 17.91
N ALA A 177 6.59 -29.21 16.75
CA ALA A 177 5.94 -30.52 16.71
C ALA A 177 6.82 -31.62 17.36
N ILE A 178 8.13 -31.62 17.10
CA ILE A 178 9.08 -32.59 17.68
C ILE A 178 9.14 -32.45 19.21
N THR A 179 9.20 -31.22 19.72
CA THR A 179 9.26 -30.97 21.18
C THR A 179 7.98 -31.43 21.88
N ILE A 180 6.81 -31.18 21.30
CA ILE A 180 5.53 -31.71 21.82
C ILE A 180 5.53 -33.24 21.86
N LEU A 181 5.98 -33.91 20.78
CA LEU A 181 6.05 -35.37 20.72
C LEU A 181 6.97 -35.97 21.77
N ARG A 182 8.15 -35.35 22.00
CA ARG A 182 9.10 -35.78 23.04
C ARG A 182 8.50 -35.64 24.44
N HIS A 183 7.83 -34.53 24.73
CA HIS A 183 7.26 -34.29 26.05
C HIS A 183 6.10 -35.25 26.38
N ARG A 184 5.35 -35.72 25.37
CA ARG A 184 4.31 -36.73 25.59
C ARG A 184 4.89 -38.10 25.91
N ARG A 185 6.01 -38.48 25.29
CA ARG A 185 6.65 -39.78 25.50
C ARG A 185 7.27 -39.91 26.89
N SER A 186 7.80 -38.82 27.46
CA SER A 186 8.39 -38.83 28.81
C SER A 186 7.36 -38.93 29.93
N ARG A 187 6.10 -38.53 29.71
CA ARG A 187 5.02 -38.67 30.72
C ARG A 187 4.39 -40.06 30.76
N THR A 188 4.66 -40.90 29.77
CA THR A 188 4.12 -42.26 29.66
C THR A 188 5.12 -43.35 30.06
N SER A 189 6.33 -42.95 30.46
CA SER A 189 7.35 -43.82 31.07
C SER A 189 7.47 -43.51 32.55
#